data_AF-A0A9E0PT79-F1
#
_entry.id   AF-A0A9E0PT79-F1
#
_cell.length_a   1.000
_cell.length_b   1.000
_cell.length_c   1.000
_cell.angle_alpha   90.00
_cell.angle_beta   90.00
_cell.angle_gamma   90.00
#
_symmetry.space_group_name_H-M   'P 1'
#
loop_
_entity.id
_entity.type
_entity.pdbx_description
1 polymer ?
#
loop_
_entity_poly.entity_id
_entity_poly.type
_entity_poly.pdbx_seq_one_letter_code
_entity_poly.pdbx_strand_id
1 'polypeptide(L)'
;MPNFGFFASDLDIPLVTDYLLASGCKIYDTKSEINELPVEFHSTAEILEHHRNSIYHSLSIAIWYPPGNGKVLFTRIDLSPNSQYKIDDFHHCTEGWALIFLSFGGTDLKRRTLSASNFGVNSEKRALNWEQTITRFGAVSDWDWRAIEKYSRAFSYDVAKKLAVEKIGANPVLPGASQLRKDGYELRP
;
A
#
# COMPACT_ATOMS: atom_id res chain seq x y z
N MET A 1 8.74 -9.95 -9.15
CA MET A 1 8.43 -8.55 -8.81
C MET A 1 8.88 -8.27 -7.40
N PRO A 2 9.39 -7.05 -7.11
CA PRO A 2 9.97 -6.74 -5.82
C PRO A 2 8.85 -6.64 -4.77
N ASN A 3 8.88 -7.53 -3.79
CA ASN A 3 8.40 -7.19 -2.46
C ASN A 3 9.57 -6.52 -1.77
N PHE A 4 9.38 -5.30 -1.28
CA PHE A 4 10.44 -4.56 -0.61
C PHE A 4 9.92 -3.86 0.64
N GLY A 5 10.75 -3.92 1.68
CA GLY A 5 10.51 -3.24 2.95
C GLY A 5 11.32 -1.95 3.03
N PHE A 6 10.79 -0.95 3.73
CA PHE A 6 11.51 0.27 4.07
C PHE A 6 10.96 0.88 5.36
N PHE A 7 11.76 1.67 6.06
CA PHE A 7 11.31 2.37 7.27
C PHE A 7 10.86 3.77 6.91
N ALA A 8 9.61 4.07 7.22
CA ALA A 8 8.97 5.35 7.02
C ALA A 8 8.07 5.63 8.23
N SER A 9 8.16 6.83 8.77
CA SER A 9 7.28 7.36 9.81
C SER A 9 6.09 8.09 9.20
N ASP A 10 5.17 8.57 10.04
CA ASP A 10 4.06 9.43 9.58
C ASP A 10 4.55 10.69 8.86
N LEU A 11 5.72 11.22 9.22
CA LEU A 11 6.34 12.38 8.55
C LEU A 11 6.83 12.06 7.13
N ASP A 12 7.00 10.77 6.80
CA ASP A 12 7.47 10.32 5.50
C ASP A 12 6.31 9.96 4.55
N ILE A 13 5.08 9.85 5.06
CA ILE A 13 3.88 9.57 4.24
C ILE A 13 3.77 10.58 3.07
N PRO A 14 3.93 11.91 3.28
CA PRO A 14 3.84 12.87 2.19
C PRO A 14 4.87 12.62 1.09
N LEU A 15 6.13 12.34 1.46
CA LEU A 15 7.20 12.11 0.48
C LEU A 15 6.87 10.94 -0.46
N VAL A 16 6.30 9.88 0.08
CA VAL A 16 5.96 8.67 -0.69
C VAL A 16 4.67 8.89 -1.50
N THR A 17 3.65 9.47 -0.90
CA THR A 17 2.33 9.65 -1.56
C THR A 17 2.36 10.73 -2.63
N ASP A 18 3.10 11.83 -2.44
CA ASP A 18 3.36 12.82 -3.48
C ASP A 18 4.08 12.21 -4.68
N TYR A 19 5.05 11.31 -4.45
CA TYR A 19 5.72 10.60 -5.53
C TYR A 19 4.74 9.74 -6.34
N LEU A 20 3.88 8.98 -5.65
CA LEU A 20 2.90 8.11 -6.30
C LEU A 20 1.92 8.93 -7.15
N LEU A 21 1.36 10.01 -6.59
CA LEU A 21 0.43 10.91 -7.29
C LEU A 21 1.11 11.62 -8.47
N ALA A 22 2.33 12.12 -8.29
CA ALA A 22 3.10 12.76 -9.35
C ALA A 22 3.48 11.78 -10.50
N SER A 23 3.54 10.48 -10.20
CA SER A 23 3.74 9.42 -11.19
C SER A 23 2.46 9.08 -11.98
N GLY A 24 1.35 9.77 -11.72
CA GLY A 24 0.06 9.54 -12.36
C GLY A 24 -0.65 8.29 -11.84
N CYS A 25 -0.24 7.74 -10.69
CA CYS A 25 -0.98 6.65 -10.07
C CYS A 25 -2.31 7.13 -9.52
N LYS A 26 -3.29 6.23 -9.55
CA LYS A 26 -4.50 6.35 -8.74
C LYS A 26 -4.31 5.57 -7.46
N ILE A 27 -4.74 6.16 -6.35
CA ILE A 27 -4.55 5.60 -5.03
C ILE A 27 -5.92 5.35 -4.44
N TYR A 28 -6.13 4.16 -3.92
CA TYR A 28 -7.37 3.73 -3.31
C TYR A 28 -7.09 3.23 -1.90
N ASP A 29 -8.09 3.29 -1.05
CA ASP A 29 -8.09 2.48 0.15
C ASP A 29 -8.06 0.98 -0.25
N THR A 30 -7.35 0.17 0.52
CA THR A 30 -7.36 -1.29 0.33
C THR A 30 -8.69 -1.91 0.74
N LYS A 31 -9.36 -1.31 1.73
CA LYS A 31 -10.61 -1.82 2.31
C LYS A 31 -11.50 -0.64 2.70
N SER A 32 -12.74 -0.60 2.22
CA SER A 32 -13.69 0.46 2.57
C SER A 32 -14.04 0.48 4.05
N GLU A 33 -14.68 1.57 4.48
CA GLU A 33 -15.51 1.55 5.69
C GLU A 33 -16.71 0.60 5.55
N ILE A 34 -17.34 0.26 6.67
CA ILE A 34 -18.49 -0.67 6.70
C ILE A 34 -19.63 -0.09 5.85
N ASN A 35 -20.16 -0.91 4.95
CA ASN A 35 -21.29 -0.59 4.06
C ASN A 35 -21.02 0.53 3.04
N GLU A 36 -19.75 0.87 2.80
CA GLU A 36 -19.33 1.90 1.83
C GLU A 36 -18.48 1.32 0.68
N LEU A 37 -18.17 2.15 -0.32
CA LEU A 37 -17.18 1.85 -1.36
C LEU A 37 -15.79 2.32 -0.94
N PRO A 38 -14.70 1.75 -1.49
CA PRO A 38 -13.36 2.22 -1.18
C PRO A 38 -13.15 3.64 -1.71
N VAL A 39 -12.49 4.47 -0.91
CA VAL A 39 -12.18 5.85 -1.27
C VAL A 39 -11.06 5.87 -2.33
N GLU A 40 -11.23 6.67 -3.38
CA GLU A 40 -10.12 7.10 -4.25
C GLU A 40 -9.53 8.38 -3.65
N PHE A 41 -8.23 8.37 -3.37
CA PHE A 41 -7.50 9.52 -2.88
C PHE A 41 -6.90 10.30 -4.05
N HIS A 42 -7.19 11.58 -4.08
CA HIS A 42 -6.72 12.52 -5.10
C HIS A 42 -5.59 13.44 -4.59
N SER A 43 -5.33 13.44 -3.29
CA SER A 43 -4.24 14.22 -2.72
C SER A 43 -3.61 13.56 -1.48
N THR A 44 -2.36 13.91 -1.23
CA THR A 44 -1.64 13.56 0.01
C THR A 44 -2.38 14.06 1.26
N ALA A 45 -3.07 15.21 1.17
CA ALA A 45 -3.84 15.75 2.28
C ALA A 45 -5.02 14.83 2.66
N GLU A 46 -5.73 14.28 1.68
CA GLU A 46 -6.81 13.30 1.91
C GLU A 46 -6.26 12.01 2.53
N ILE A 47 -5.12 11.52 2.04
CA ILE A 47 -4.47 10.31 2.58
C ILE A 47 -4.07 10.52 4.05
N LEU A 48 -3.48 11.66 4.37
CA LEU A 48 -3.09 12.00 5.74
C LEU A 48 -4.30 12.15 6.67
N GLU A 49 -5.38 12.76 6.18
CA GLU A 49 -6.62 12.89 6.95
C GLU A 49 -7.24 11.52 7.24
N HIS A 50 -7.31 10.66 6.22
CA HIS A 50 -7.77 9.29 6.39
C HIS A 50 -6.90 8.49 7.38
N HIS A 51 -5.57 8.59 7.27
CA HIS A 51 -4.63 7.95 8.21
C HIS A 51 -4.83 8.42 9.66
N ARG A 52 -5.02 9.72 9.89
CA ARG A 52 -5.26 10.28 11.23
C ARG A 52 -6.56 9.76 11.86
N ASN A 53 -7.59 9.56 11.05
CA ASN A 53 -8.90 9.10 11.49
C ASN A 53 -8.97 7.56 11.62
N SER A 54 -7.96 6.83 11.14
CA SER A 54 -7.87 5.38 11.29
C SER A 54 -7.63 4.98 12.74
N ILE A 55 -8.51 4.13 13.27
CA ILE A 55 -8.43 3.57 14.65
C ILE A 55 -7.11 2.81 14.86
N TYR A 56 -6.56 2.23 13.78
CA TYR A 56 -5.36 1.41 13.84
C TYR A 56 -4.06 2.20 13.61
N HIS A 57 -4.16 3.50 13.26
CA HIS A 57 -3.03 4.32 12.83
C HIS A 57 -2.12 3.59 11.83
N SER A 58 -2.74 2.81 10.94
CA SER A 58 -2.07 2.05 9.90
C SER A 58 -2.65 2.49 8.57
N LEU A 59 -1.79 2.95 7.66
CA LEU A 59 -2.19 3.33 6.32
C LEU A 59 -1.85 2.18 5.36
N SER A 60 -2.87 1.58 4.76
CA SER A 60 -2.70 0.60 3.68
C SER A 60 -3.48 1.06 2.45
N ILE A 61 -2.75 1.27 1.35
CA ILE A 61 -3.31 1.77 0.10
C ILE A 61 -3.06 0.80 -1.05
N ALA A 62 -4.04 0.72 -1.95
CA ALA A 62 -3.94 0.05 -3.23
C ALA A 62 -3.63 1.09 -4.30
N ILE A 63 -2.65 0.81 -5.14
CA ILE A 63 -2.11 1.73 -6.13
C ILE A 63 -2.33 1.10 -7.50
N TRP A 64 -3.08 1.80 -8.34
CA TRP A 64 -3.21 1.46 -9.74
C TRP A 64 -2.35 2.40 -10.58
N TYR A 65 -1.49 1.83 -11.42
CA TYR A 65 -0.66 2.56 -12.36
C TYR A 65 -1.30 2.47 -13.74
N PRO A 66 -1.97 3.53 -14.25
CA PRO A 66 -2.77 3.45 -15.46
C PRO A 66 -2.05 2.91 -16.71
N PRO A 67 -0.75 3.20 -16.95
CA PRO A 67 -0.02 2.59 -18.06
C PRO A 67 0.14 1.07 -17.97
N GLY A 68 -0.09 0.48 -16.78
CA GLY A 68 -0.18 -0.97 -16.57
C GLY A 68 -1.48 -1.60 -17.05
N ASN A 69 -2.43 -0.81 -17.57
CA ASN A 69 -3.76 -1.25 -17.99
C ASN A 69 -4.49 -2.05 -16.89
N GLY A 70 -5.28 -3.05 -17.26
CA GLY A 70 -6.12 -3.81 -16.34
C GLY A 70 -7.27 -3.01 -15.76
N LYS A 71 -8.07 -3.66 -14.92
CA LYS A 71 -9.21 -3.05 -14.22
C LYS A 71 -9.03 -3.19 -12.72
N VAL A 72 -9.27 -2.08 -12.02
CA VAL A 72 -9.46 -2.07 -10.57
C VAL A 72 -10.88 -2.57 -10.29
N LEU A 73 -11.00 -3.47 -9.32
CA LEU A 73 -12.28 -4.03 -8.90
C LEU A 73 -12.51 -3.72 -7.42
N PHE A 74 -13.77 -3.51 -7.07
CA PHE A 74 -14.20 -3.33 -5.68
C PHE A 74 -15.12 -4.49 -5.32
N THR A 75 -14.54 -5.49 -4.66
CA THR A 75 -15.24 -6.74 -4.36
C THR A 75 -15.88 -6.65 -2.99
N ARG A 76 -17.19 -6.86 -2.93
CA ARG A 76 -17.94 -6.97 -1.67
C ARG A 76 -17.53 -8.24 -0.91
N ILE A 77 -17.25 -8.08 0.37
CA ILE A 77 -16.96 -9.14 1.34
C ILE A 77 -17.97 -8.99 2.48
N ASP A 78 -18.90 -9.93 2.57
CA ASP A 78 -19.85 -9.99 3.67
C ASP A 78 -19.13 -10.36 4.98
N LEU A 79 -19.45 -9.64 6.04
CA LEU A 79 -18.89 -9.86 7.37
C LEU A 79 -19.76 -10.84 8.14
N SER A 80 -19.10 -11.79 8.79
CA SER A 80 -19.79 -12.68 9.71
C SER A 80 -20.23 -11.90 10.95
N PRO A 81 -21.53 -11.94 11.32
CA PRO A 81 -22.03 -11.21 12.49
C PRO A 81 -21.30 -11.65 13.76
N ASN A 82 -20.91 -10.69 14.58
CA ASN A 82 -20.25 -10.92 15.87
C ASN A 82 -20.47 -9.71 16.80
N SER A 83 -19.69 -9.58 17.88
CA SER A 83 -19.82 -8.44 18.80
C SER A 83 -19.51 -7.07 18.17
N GLN A 84 -18.85 -7.04 17.02
CA GLN A 84 -18.45 -5.84 16.27
C GLN A 84 -19.31 -5.61 15.02
N TYR A 85 -19.84 -6.67 14.41
CA TYR A 85 -20.55 -6.60 13.12
C TYR A 85 -21.99 -7.10 13.21
N LYS A 86 -22.88 -6.40 12.52
CA LYS A 86 -24.30 -6.73 12.39
C LYS A 86 -24.53 -7.74 11.27
N ILE A 87 -25.75 -8.26 11.24
CA ILE A 87 -26.25 -8.95 10.05
C ILE A 87 -26.25 -7.96 8.87
N ASP A 88 -25.81 -8.45 7.71
CA ASP A 88 -25.68 -7.71 6.45
C ASP A 88 -24.54 -6.68 6.38
N ASP A 89 -23.71 -6.53 7.42
CA ASP A 89 -22.51 -5.70 7.31
C ASP A 89 -21.54 -6.29 6.28
N PHE A 90 -20.97 -5.42 5.45
CA PHE A 90 -19.96 -5.80 4.47
C PHE A 90 -18.87 -4.73 4.37
N HIS A 91 -17.74 -5.10 3.77
CA HIS A 91 -16.78 -4.15 3.23
C HIS A 91 -16.50 -4.44 1.77
N HIS A 92 -16.03 -3.44 1.03
CA HIS A 92 -15.42 -3.65 -0.26
C HIS A 92 -13.91 -3.71 -0.12
N CYS A 93 -13.27 -4.64 -0.82
CA CYS A 93 -11.83 -4.68 -0.99
C CYS A 93 -11.44 -4.22 -2.39
N THR A 94 -10.39 -3.42 -2.47
CA THR A 94 -9.79 -3.02 -3.75
C THR A 94 -8.90 -4.13 -4.25
N GLU A 95 -9.26 -4.71 -5.39
CA GLU A 95 -8.66 -5.92 -5.94
C GLU A 95 -8.28 -5.78 -7.43
N GLY A 96 -7.31 -6.59 -7.86
CA GLY A 96 -6.85 -6.67 -9.24
C GLY A 96 -5.54 -7.45 -9.35
N TRP A 97 -5.22 -7.96 -10.54
CA TRP A 97 -4.04 -8.81 -10.72
C TRP A 97 -2.74 -8.10 -10.37
N ALA A 98 -2.55 -6.88 -10.86
CA ALA A 98 -1.29 -6.16 -10.73
C ALA A 98 -1.44 -4.82 -9.98
N LEU A 99 -2.42 -4.74 -9.08
CA LEU A 99 -2.43 -3.67 -8.09
C LEU A 99 -1.20 -3.76 -7.21
N ILE A 100 -0.62 -2.59 -6.98
CA ILE A 100 0.49 -2.42 -6.05
C ILE A 100 -0.11 -2.12 -4.68
N PHE A 101 0.30 -2.86 -3.67
CA PHE A 101 -0.12 -2.64 -2.30
C PHE A 101 1.02 -2.01 -1.52
N LEU A 102 0.73 -0.90 -0.85
CA LEU A 102 1.65 -0.22 0.06
C LEU A 102 1.01 -0.11 1.44
N SER A 103 1.64 -0.71 2.44
CA SER A 103 1.28 -0.55 3.84
C SER A 103 2.41 0.20 4.54
N PHE A 104 2.09 1.34 5.16
CA PHE A 104 3.03 2.04 6.02
C PHE A 104 3.12 1.33 7.37
N GLY A 105 4.35 1.22 7.88
CA GLY A 105 4.61 0.67 9.20
C GLY A 105 4.05 1.56 10.30
N GLY A 106 3.54 0.95 11.37
CA GLY A 106 3.00 1.68 12.52
C GLY A 106 4.09 2.14 13.48
N THR A 107 3.91 3.35 14.04
CA THR A 107 4.72 3.86 15.15
C THR A 107 4.06 3.52 16.49
N ASP A 108 4.69 2.67 17.30
CA ASP A 108 4.26 2.39 18.67
C ASP A 108 4.98 3.33 19.63
N LEU A 109 4.27 4.36 20.09
CA LEU A 109 4.79 5.37 21.02
C LEU A 109 5.13 4.78 22.41
N LYS A 110 4.43 3.73 22.85
CA LYS A 110 4.65 3.12 24.18
C LYS A 110 5.89 2.26 24.19
N ARG A 111 6.08 1.45 23.14
CA ARG A 111 7.27 0.60 22.98
C ARG A 111 8.45 1.34 22.36
N ARG A 112 8.21 2.54 21.84
CA ARG A 112 9.18 3.32 21.04
C ARG A 112 9.71 2.49 19.87
N THR A 113 8.80 1.91 19.09
CA THR A 113 9.17 1.07 17.94
C THR A 113 8.50 1.56 16.68
N LEU A 114 9.20 1.44 15.54
CA LEU A 114 8.64 1.68 14.22
C LEU A 114 8.74 0.38 13.40
N SER A 115 7.61 -0.14 12.94
CA SER A 115 7.59 -1.30 12.04
C SER A 115 7.99 -0.90 10.61
N ALA A 116 8.50 -1.85 9.83
CA ALA A 116 8.75 -1.62 8.41
C ALA A 116 7.44 -1.42 7.63
N SER A 117 7.49 -0.48 6.68
CA SER A 117 6.52 -0.36 5.60
C SER A 117 6.79 -1.43 4.55
N ASN A 118 5.73 -1.92 3.91
CA ASN A 118 5.79 -2.97 2.91
C ASN A 118 5.17 -2.52 1.61
N PHE A 119 5.90 -2.71 0.52
CA PHE A 119 5.41 -2.54 -0.84
C PHE A 119 5.46 -3.87 -1.57
N GLY A 120 4.38 -4.23 -2.24
CA GLY A 120 4.29 -5.49 -2.97
C GLY A 120 3.31 -5.45 -4.12
N VAL A 121 3.51 -6.35 -5.07
CA VAL A 121 2.66 -6.51 -6.25
C VAL A 121 2.84 -7.94 -6.76
N ASN A 122 1.76 -8.60 -7.19
CA ASN A 122 1.83 -9.96 -7.72
C ASN A 122 2.75 -10.01 -8.95
N SER A 123 3.48 -11.11 -9.15
CA SER A 123 4.14 -11.34 -10.44
C SER A 123 3.16 -11.85 -11.49
N GLU A 124 3.44 -11.60 -12.76
CA GLU A 124 2.68 -12.17 -13.89
C GLU A 124 2.58 -13.70 -13.76
N LYS A 125 3.70 -14.37 -13.47
CA LYS A 125 3.73 -15.82 -13.22
C LYS A 125 2.77 -16.24 -12.11
N ARG A 126 2.70 -15.48 -11.01
CA ARG A 126 1.76 -15.77 -9.92
C ARG A 126 0.33 -15.53 -10.39
N ALA A 127 0.07 -14.42 -11.07
CA ALA A 127 -1.26 -14.12 -11.59
C ALA A 127 -1.76 -15.22 -12.55
N LEU A 128 -0.94 -15.65 -13.51
CA LEU A 128 -1.25 -16.77 -14.43
C LEU A 128 -1.59 -18.07 -13.71
N ASN A 129 -0.84 -18.41 -12.65
CA ASN A 129 -1.11 -19.61 -11.86
C ASN A 129 -2.50 -19.59 -11.18
N TRP A 130 -3.03 -18.39 -10.90
CA TRP A 130 -4.31 -18.21 -10.21
C TRP A 130 -5.44 -17.78 -11.14
N GLU A 131 -5.17 -17.50 -12.43
CA GLU A 131 -6.14 -16.96 -13.38
C GLU A 131 -7.41 -17.81 -13.48
N GLN A 132 -7.22 -19.13 -13.57
CA GLN A 132 -8.33 -20.08 -13.65
C GLN A 132 -9.12 -20.20 -12.34
N THR A 133 -8.52 -19.85 -11.20
CA THR A 133 -9.15 -19.92 -9.88
C THR A 133 -9.86 -18.61 -9.53
N ILE A 134 -9.26 -17.46 -9.89
CA ILE A 134 -9.78 -16.12 -9.59
C ILE A 134 -10.25 -15.48 -10.89
N THR A 135 -11.35 -16.02 -11.44
CA THR A 135 -11.89 -15.58 -12.73
C THR A 135 -12.43 -14.14 -12.69
N ARG A 136 -12.82 -13.65 -11.50
CA ARG A 136 -13.39 -12.30 -11.32
C ARG A 136 -12.44 -11.17 -11.71
N PHE A 137 -11.12 -11.39 -11.72
CA PHE A 137 -10.12 -10.37 -12.06
C PHE A 137 -9.95 -10.17 -13.58
N GLY A 138 -10.67 -10.92 -14.41
CA GLY A 138 -10.49 -10.91 -15.85
C GLY A 138 -9.19 -11.60 -16.26
N ALA A 139 -8.79 -11.39 -17.52
CA ALA A 139 -7.59 -12.03 -18.04
C ALA A 139 -6.34 -11.35 -17.47
N VAL A 140 -5.34 -12.15 -17.12
CA VAL A 140 -4.01 -11.69 -16.73
C VAL A 140 -3.37 -10.91 -17.88
N SER A 141 -3.66 -11.28 -19.12
CA SER A 141 -3.20 -10.58 -20.32
C SER A 141 -3.83 -9.19 -20.53
N ASP A 142 -4.85 -8.81 -19.74
CA ASP A 142 -5.41 -7.45 -19.78
C ASP A 142 -4.45 -6.42 -19.14
N TRP A 143 -3.44 -6.88 -18.39
CA TRP A 143 -2.46 -6.03 -17.72
C TRP A 143 -1.15 -5.96 -18.51
N ASP A 144 -0.58 -4.75 -18.64
CA ASP A 144 0.79 -4.55 -19.18
C ASP A 144 1.82 -4.77 -18.07
N TRP A 145 2.17 -6.05 -17.85
CA TRP A 145 3.13 -6.48 -16.85
C TRP A 145 4.50 -5.84 -17.00
N ARG A 146 4.91 -5.52 -18.23
CA ARG A 146 6.19 -4.85 -18.48
C ARG A 146 6.17 -3.42 -17.94
N ALA A 147 5.08 -2.68 -18.16
CA ALA A 147 4.90 -1.34 -17.62
C ALA A 147 4.87 -1.37 -16.08
N ILE A 148 4.14 -2.32 -15.49
CA ILE A 148 4.05 -2.49 -14.03
C ILE A 148 5.41 -2.82 -13.43
N GLU A 149 6.12 -3.80 -13.99
CA GLU A 149 7.45 -4.17 -13.50
C GLU A 149 8.44 -3.02 -13.56
N LYS A 150 8.42 -2.26 -14.66
CA LYS A 150 9.26 -1.07 -14.82
C LYS A 150 8.95 -0.04 -13.74
N TYR A 151 7.67 0.25 -13.52
CA TYR A 151 7.24 1.21 -12.50
C TYR A 151 7.61 0.74 -11.09
N SER A 152 7.28 -0.49 -10.70
CA SER A 152 7.59 -1.03 -9.37
C SER A 152 9.09 -1.04 -9.07
N ARG A 153 9.93 -1.37 -10.06
CA ARG A 153 11.40 -1.29 -9.93
C ARG A 153 11.88 0.16 -9.76
N ALA A 154 11.33 1.09 -10.54
CA ALA A 154 11.68 2.51 -10.45
C ALA A 154 11.30 3.09 -9.08
N PHE A 155 10.08 2.82 -8.60
CA PHE A 155 9.64 3.22 -7.26
C PHE A 155 10.55 2.65 -6.17
N SER A 156 10.83 1.35 -6.21
CA SER A 156 11.73 0.70 -5.23
C SER A 156 13.13 1.34 -5.24
N TYR A 157 13.65 1.66 -6.43
CA TYR A 157 14.93 2.33 -6.59
C TYR A 157 14.89 3.75 -6.02
N ASP A 158 13.86 4.54 -6.32
CA ASP A 158 13.74 5.92 -5.87
C ASP A 158 13.59 5.99 -4.35
N VAL A 159 12.79 5.10 -3.75
CA VAL A 159 12.71 4.96 -2.28
C VAL A 159 14.09 4.63 -1.70
N ALA A 160 14.80 3.65 -2.26
CA ALA A 160 16.08 3.20 -1.72
C ALA A 160 17.27 4.13 -1.96
N LYS A 161 17.23 4.96 -3.02
CA LYS A 161 18.40 5.73 -3.50
C LYS A 161 18.21 7.24 -3.50
N LYS A 162 16.98 7.72 -3.57
CA LYS A 162 16.68 9.16 -3.62
C LYS A 162 16.01 9.65 -2.34
N LEU A 163 15.07 8.89 -1.79
CA LEU A 163 14.31 9.29 -0.61
C LEU A 163 14.99 8.86 0.70
N ALA A 164 15.60 7.68 0.72
CA ALA A 164 16.28 7.19 1.92
C ALA A 164 17.54 8.00 2.26
N VAL A 165 17.73 8.24 3.56
CA VAL A 165 18.91 8.95 4.11
C VAL A 165 19.93 7.98 4.71
N GLU A 166 19.50 6.77 5.04
CA GLU A 166 20.36 5.69 5.52
C GLU A 166 19.73 4.31 5.23
N LYS A 167 20.36 3.24 5.71
CA LYS A 167 19.86 1.87 5.58
C LYS A 167 20.12 1.05 6.84
N ILE A 168 19.23 0.12 7.15
CA ILE A 168 19.42 -0.93 8.17
C ILE A 168 19.25 -2.28 7.50
N GLY A 169 20.34 -3.07 7.45
CA GLY A 169 20.37 -4.28 6.64
C GLY A 169 20.05 -3.97 5.18
N ALA A 170 19.00 -4.62 4.65
CA ALA A 170 18.48 -4.38 3.30
C ALA A 170 17.42 -3.28 3.22
N ASN A 171 16.89 -2.81 4.36
CA ASN A 171 15.76 -1.88 4.39
C ASN A 171 16.27 -0.43 4.35
N PRO A 172 15.86 0.38 3.35
CA PRO A 172 16.11 1.81 3.34
C PRO A 172 15.38 2.49 4.50
N VAL A 173 15.93 3.60 5.01
CA VAL A 173 15.33 4.40 6.08
C VAL A 173 15.12 5.82 5.57
N LEU A 174 13.88 6.28 5.60
CA LEU A 174 13.48 7.62 5.16
C LEU A 174 13.76 8.67 6.27
N PRO A 175 13.75 9.98 5.94
CA PRO A 175 14.18 11.03 6.86
C PRO A 175 13.48 11.01 8.23
N GLY A 176 12.16 10.88 8.25
CA GLY A 176 11.38 10.87 9.49
C GLY A 176 11.63 9.62 10.34
N ALA A 177 11.74 8.44 9.71
CA ALA A 177 12.15 7.22 10.39
C ALA A 177 13.57 7.31 10.97
N SER A 178 14.51 7.94 10.24
CA SER A 178 15.86 8.19 10.76
C SER A 178 15.84 9.13 11.96
N GLN A 179 14.96 10.14 11.95
CA GLN A 179 14.78 11.02 13.10
C GLN A 179 14.23 10.27 14.32
N LEU A 180 13.18 9.46 14.17
CA LEU A 180 12.67 8.63 15.27
C LEU A 180 13.77 7.73 15.85
N ARG A 181 14.61 7.14 15.01
CA ARG A 181 15.75 6.34 15.46
C ARG A 181 16.75 7.15 16.28
N LYS A 182 17.10 8.36 15.86
CA LYS A 182 17.96 9.28 16.64
C LYS A 182 17.32 9.65 17.97
N ASP A 183 16.00 9.74 18.00
CA ASP A 183 15.22 9.96 19.21
C ASP A 183 15.13 8.70 20.08
N GLY A 184 15.73 7.57 19.68
CA GLY A 184 15.78 6.34 20.46
C GLY A 184 14.62 5.38 20.23
N TYR A 185 13.95 5.46 19.07
CA TYR A 185 13.04 4.41 18.63
C TYR A 185 13.80 3.23 18.01
N GLU A 186 13.33 2.01 18.26
CA GLU A 186 13.80 0.79 17.62
C GLU A 186 13.10 0.58 16.27
N LEU A 187 13.86 0.37 15.19
CA LEU A 187 13.31 0.06 13.86
C LEU A 187 13.18 -1.47 13.68
N ARG A 188 11.94 -1.96 13.51
CA ARG A 188 11.61 -3.40 13.46
C ARG A 188 11.22 -3.85 12.04
N PRO A 189 12.03 -4.70 11.40
CA PRO A 189 11.75 -5.20 10.04
C PRO A 189 10.53 -6.12 9.99
#